data_AF-A0A4Y9T8T6-F1
#
_entry.id   AF-A0A4Y9T8T6-F1
#
_cell.length_a   1.000
_cell.length_b   1.000
_cell.length_c   1.000
_cell.angle_alpha   90.00
_cell.angle_beta   90.00
_cell.angle_gamma   90.00
#
_symmetry.space_group_name_H-M   'P 1'
#
loop_
_entity.id
_entity.type
_entity.pdbx_description
1 polymer ?
#
loop_
_entity_poly.entity_id
_entity_poly.type
_entity_poly.pdbx_seq_one_letter_code
_entity_poly.pdbx_strand_id
1 'polypeptide(L)'
;MITKMEIDSTHDIFCRNDVLNFEKLTGANYVLGGATWLASSPSDIESMTFVSRFVYDVVQRNLSGYQFWLLIGTTALQPDTRITRHKKLWGALKSRGIEIIDGIDAQEVTHELDGGLKFFGAVRLSESSLKSTAKAVMEEHCSYFLASPNEFSIRDLLNIGWSGDFFFNDTSLLAYAAEHEVVLFKPLGEFDDIGERGLGAIGKPQLLEKLLI
;
A
#
# COMPACT_ATOMS: atom_id res chain seq x y z
N MET A 1 -20.95 9.72 -8.95
CA MET A 1 -20.36 10.19 -10.23
C MET A 1 -19.04 10.82 -9.86
N ILE A 2 -17.94 10.34 -10.44
CA ILE A 2 -16.60 10.83 -10.10
C ILE A 2 -16.35 12.09 -10.90
N THR A 3 -16.02 13.15 -10.18
CA THR A 3 -16.11 14.50 -10.73
C THR A 3 -14.83 14.89 -11.46
N LYS A 4 -13.67 14.41 -10.98
CA LYS A 4 -12.34 14.67 -11.55
C LYS A 4 -11.32 13.71 -10.92
N MET A 5 -10.22 13.45 -11.64
CA MET A 5 -9.00 12.84 -11.10
C MET A 5 -7.85 13.83 -11.26
N GLU A 6 -7.09 14.03 -10.20
CA GLU A 6 -5.90 14.87 -10.18
C GLU A 6 -4.67 13.97 -10.02
N ILE A 7 -3.63 14.25 -10.81
CA ILE A 7 -2.41 13.46 -10.85
C ILE A 7 -1.22 14.41 -10.78
N ASP A 8 -0.40 14.27 -9.75
CA ASP A 8 0.83 15.03 -9.58
C ASP A 8 2.02 14.10 -9.39
N SER A 9 3.23 14.59 -9.68
CA SER A 9 4.45 13.80 -9.51
C SER A 9 5.69 14.64 -9.23
N THR A 10 6.66 14.01 -8.57
CA THR A 10 7.99 14.55 -8.32
C THR A 10 9.03 13.48 -8.65
N HIS A 11 10.16 13.90 -9.23
CA HIS A 11 11.28 13.01 -9.52
C HIS A 11 12.07 12.63 -8.26
N ASP A 12 12.05 13.47 -7.23
CA ASP A 12 12.78 13.24 -5.98
C ASP A 12 11.96 13.73 -4.78
N ILE A 13 11.56 12.78 -3.93
CA ILE A 13 10.78 13.05 -2.71
C ILE A 13 11.62 13.67 -1.59
N PHE A 14 12.95 13.60 -1.67
CA PHE A 14 13.87 14.18 -0.67
C PHE A 14 14.23 15.64 -0.98
N CYS A 15 13.83 16.15 -2.15
CA CYS A 15 13.88 17.56 -2.48
C CYS A 15 12.55 18.24 -2.13
N ARG A 16 12.56 19.55 -1.86
CA ARG A 16 11.32 20.30 -1.62
C ARG A 16 10.39 20.18 -2.83
N ASN A 17 9.19 19.65 -2.60
CA ASN A 17 8.16 19.47 -3.60
C ASN A 17 6.76 19.51 -2.94
N ASP A 18 5.72 19.65 -3.77
CA ASP A 18 4.32 19.76 -3.34
C ASP A 18 3.55 18.43 -3.44
N VAL A 19 4.24 17.31 -3.69
CA VAL A 19 3.64 15.98 -3.92
C VAL A 19 3.81 15.09 -2.69
N LEU A 20 5.06 14.81 -2.32
CA LEU A 20 5.46 13.99 -1.17
C LEU A 20 6.81 14.51 -0.66
N ASN A 21 6.82 15.18 0.49
CA ASN A 21 8.01 15.82 1.02
C ASN A 21 8.59 15.00 2.18
N PHE A 22 9.73 14.35 1.93
CA PHE A 22 10.43 13.53 2.91
C PHE A 22 11.66 14.26 3.43
N GLU A 23 11.86 14.27 4.74
CA GLU A 23 13.17 14.59 5.27
C GLU A 23 14.16 13.53 4.78
N LYS A 24 15.30 13.99 4.25
CA LYS A 24 16.30 13.10 3.66
C LYS A 24 16.72 12.07 4.69
N LEU A 25 16.42 10.80 4.41
CA LEU A 25 16.89 9.68 5.23
C LEU A 25 18.42 9.71 5.24
N THR A 26 19.00 9.88 6.43
CA THR A 26 20.45 9.98 6.61
C THR A 26 21.10 8.69 6.12
N GLY A 27 21.90 8.80 5.05
CA GLY A 27 22.63 7.67 4.45
C GLY A 27 21.96 7.01 3.24
N ALA A 28 20.77 7.46 2.80
CA ALA A 28 20.16 6.96 1.58
C ALA A 28 20.90 7.50 0.33
N ASN A 29 21.50 6.58 -0.46
CA ASN A 29 22.16 6.87 -1.74
C ASN A 29 21.26 6.60 -2.96
N TYR A 30 19.96 6.49 -2.75
CA TYR A 30 18.97 6.23 -3.81
C TYR A 30 18.06 7.43 -4.03
N VAL A 31 17.59 7.60 -5.27
CA VAL A 31 16.59 8.60 -5.65
C VAL A 31 15.23 7.89 -5.75
N LEU A 32 14.25 8.36 -5.00
CA LEU A 32 12.86 7.89 -5.07
C LEU A 32 11.99 9.03 -5.56
N GLY A 33 11.17 8.74 -6.57
CA GLY A 33 10.13 9.66 -7.01
C GLY A 33 8.86 9.47 -6.19
N GLY A 34 7.94 10.42 -6.36
CA GLY A 34 6.61 10.40 -5.76
C GLY A 34 5.56 10.68 -6.83
N ALA A 35 4.39 10.07 -6.71
CA ALA A 35 3.23 10.40 -7.53
C ALA A 35 1.95 10.31 -6.71
N THR A 36 0.94 11.10 -7.03
CA THR A 36 -0.37 11.05 -6.38
C THR A 36 -1.47 10.90 -7.41
N TRP A 37 -2.53 10.18 -7.04
CA TRP A 37 -3.79 10.12 -7.78
C TRP A 37 -4.90 10.40 -6.79
N LEU A 38 -5.59 11.52 -6.93
CA LEU A 38 -6.70 11.93 -6.07
C LEU A 38 -7.98 11.95 -6.89
N ALA A 39 -9.07 11.42 -6.33
CA ALA A 39 -10.39 11.49 -6.95
C ALA A 39 -11.43 11.94 -5.94
N SER A 40 -12.39 12.75 -6.43
CA SER A 40 -13.49 13.27 -5.62
C SER A 40 -14.83 12.69 -6.08
N SER A 41 -15.55 12.05 -5.16
CA SER A 41 -16.88 11.44 -5.32
C SER A 41 -17.71 11.67 -4.04
N PRO A 42 -19.05 11.64 -4.05
CA PRO A 42 -19.85 11.72 -2.82
C PRO A 42 -19.62 10.58 -1.80
N SER A 43 -18.76 9.60 -2.12
CA SER A 43 -18.50 8.44 -1.29
C SER A 43 -17.01 8.08 -1.34
N ASP A 44 -16.36 8.10 -0.17
CA ASP A 44 -14.95 7.74 -0.01
C ASP A 44 -14.60 6.38 -0.62
N ILE A 45 -15.49 5.39 -0.41
CA ILE A 45 -15.27 4.04 -0.94
C ILE A 45 -15.36 4.02 -2.47
N GLU A 46 -16.20 4.87 -3.08
CA GLU A 46 -16.26 5.00 -4.53
C GLU A 46 -14.98 5.64 -5.08
N SER A 47 -14.52 6.73 -4.45
CA SER A 47 -13.27 7.41 -4.80
C SER A 47 -12.07 6.47 -4.69
N MET A 48 -11.91 5.78 -3.56
CA MET A 48 -10.81 4.83 -3.35
C MET A 48 -10.89 3.64 -4.31
N THR A 49 -12.09 3.08 -4.54
CA THR A 49 -12.26 1.97 -5.51
C THR A 49 -11.87 2.40 -6.91
N PHE A 50 -12.24 3.62 -7.32
CA PHE A 50 -11.90 4.14 -8.63
C PHE A 50 -10.42 4.40 -8.81
N VAL A 51 -9.78 5.07 -7.85
CA VAL A 51 -8.33 5.31 -7.92
C VAL A 51 -7.56 3.99 -7.90
N SER A 52 -7.96 3.05 -7.04
CA SER A 52 -7.35 1.72 -6.99
C SER A 52 -7.48 0.98 -8.33
N ARG A 53 -8.65 1.08 -8.99
CA ARG A 53 -8.85 0.50 -10.33
C ARG A 53 -8.02 1.19 -11.39
N PHE A 54 -8.00 2.52 -11.41
CA PHE A 54 -7.18 3.26 -12.36
C PHE A 54 -5.71 2.88 -12.25
N VAL A 55 -5.15 2.90 -11.04
CA VAL A 55 -3.75 2.51 -10.79
C VAL A 55 -3.51 1.05 -11.16
N TYR A 56 -4.42 0.14 -10.80
CA TYR A 56 -4.33 -1.26 -11.21
C TYR A 56 -4.26 -1.41 -12.73
N ASP A 57 -5.17 -0.77 -13.47
CA ASP A 57 -5.22 -0.84 -14.93
C ASP A 57 -3.95 -0.28 -15.59
N VAL A 58 -3.43 0.83 -15.05
CA VAL A 58 -2.20 1.44 -15.53
C VAL A 58 -0.99 0.55 -15.25
N VAL A 59 -0.89 -0.05 -14.06
CA VAL A 59 0.16 -1.03 -13.73
C VAL A 59 0.10 -2.23 -14.68
N GLN A 60 -1.08 -2.82 -14.87
CA GLN A 60 -1.24 -3.98 -15.76
C GLN A 60 -0.90 -3.66 -17.22
N ARG A 61 -1.19 -2.43 -17.68
CA ARG A 61 -0.93 -1.98 -19.05
C ARG A 61 0.53 -1.62 -19.29
N ASN A 62 1.14 -0.89 -18.37
CA ASN A 62 2.42 -0.21 -18.61
C ASN A 62 3.62 -0.91 -17.95
N LEU A 63 3.38 -1.78 -16.96
CA LEU A 63 4.41 -2.55 -16.28
C LEU A 63 4.24 -4.06 -16.57
N SER A 64 4.64 -4.47 -17.77
CA SER A 64 4.60 -5.89 -18.15
C SER A 64 5.41 -6.74 -17.18
N GLY A 65 4.85 -7.87 -16.74
CA GLY A 65 5.48 -8.75 -15.77
C GLY A 65 5.34 -8.30 -14.31
N TYR A 66 4.56 -7.26 -14.03
CA TYR A 66 4.25 -6.84 -12.66
C TYR A 66 2.95 -7.46 -12.15
N GLN A 67 2.90 -7.63 -10.84
CA GLN A 67 1.75 -8.04 -10.07
C GLN A 67 1.35 -6.92 -9.13
N PHE A 68 0.06 -6.84 -8.82
CA PHE A 68 -0.47 -5.87 -7.89
C PHE A 68 -0.92 -6.58 -6.61
N TRP A 69 -0.49 -6.09 -5.47
CA TRP A 69 -0.69 -6.71 -4.17
C TRP A 69 -1.31 -5.72 -3.19
N LEU A 70 -2.16 -6.21 -2.30
CA LEU A 70 -2.46 -5.56 -1.04
C LEU A 70 -1.44 -6.06 0.00
N LEU A 71 -0.83 -5.13 0.72
CA LEU A 71 -0.08 -5.36 1.93
C LEU A 71 -0.92 -4.88 3.12
N ILE A 72 -1.06 -5.70 4.14
CA ILE A 72 -1.83 -5.35 5.35
C ILE A 72 -1.16 -5.93 6.59
N GLY A 73 -1.14 -5.15 7.67
CA GLY A 73 -0.57 -5.56 8.94
C GLY A 73 -1.41 -5.07 10.12
N THR A 74 -1.14 -5.62 11.30
CA THR A 74 -1.75 -5.11 12.53
C THR A 74 -1.09 -3.83 12.97
N THR A 75 -1.88 -2.78 13.24
CA THR A 75 -1.38 -1.49 13.74
C THR A 75 -0.71 -1.61 15.11
N ALA A 76 -1.35 -2.32 16.05
CA ALA A 76 -0.86 -2.52 17.41
C ALA A 76 -0.35 -3.95 17.62
N LEU A 77 0.53 -4.12 18.61
CA LEU A 77 0.90 -5.44 19.13
C LEU A 77 -0.35 -6.16 19.62
N GLN A 78 -0.50 -7.41 19.20
CA GLN A 78 -1.57 -8.28 19.64
C GLN A 78 -1.08 -9.13 20.82
N PRO A 79 -1.91 -9.37 21.85
CA PRO A 79 -1.51 -10.22 22.95
C PRO A 79 -1.27 -11.65 22.44
N ASP A 80 -0.21 -12.29 22.94
CA ASP A 80 0.08 -13.69 22.62
C ASP A 80 -0.88 -14.62 23.36
N THR A 81 -2.04 -14.86 22.73
CA THR A 81 -3.04 -15.79 23.23
C THR A 81 -3.31 -16.87 22.20
N ARG A 82 -3.86 -18.00 22.67
CA ARG A 82 -4.33 -19.07 21.79
C ARG A 82 -5.33 -18.57 20.74
N ILE A 83 -6.19 -17.60 21.10
CA ILE A 83 -7.17 -17.01 20.17
C ILE A 83 -6.44 -16.20 19.10
N THR A 84 -5.49 -15.35 19.49
CA THR A 84 -4.69 -14.53 18.58
C THR A 84 -3.91 -15.41 17.59
N ARG A 85 -3.22 -16.44 18.08
CA ARG A 85 -2.46 -17.37 17.23
C ARG A 85 -3.34 -18.22 16.29
N HIS A 86 -4.58 -18.48 16.69
CA HIS A 86 -5.53 -19.21 15.85
C HIS A 86 -6.11 -18.33 14.75
N LYS A 87 -6.55 -17.11 15.09
CA LYS A 87 -7.14 -16.17 14.13
C LYS A 87 -6.11 -15.57 13.17
N LYS A 88 -4.91 -15.27 13.68
CA LYS A 88 -3.85 -14.54 12.97
C LYS A 88 -4.39 -13.28 12.30
N LEU A 89 -3.81 -12.86 11.17
CA LEU A 89 -4.24 -11.67 10.45
C LEU A 89 -5.57 -11.88 9.74
N TRP A 90 -5.63 -12.84 8.82
CA TRP A 90 -6.77 -13.00 7.92
C TRP A 90 -8.04 -13.41 8.67
N GLY A 91 -7.93 -14.28 9.68
CA GLY A 91 -9.06 -14.65 10.52
C GLY A 91 -9.53 -13.52 11.44
N ALA A 92 -8.63 -12.65 11.90
CA ALA A 92 -9.01 -11.46 12.66
C ALA A 92 -9.76 -10.45 11.78
N LEU A 93 -9.25 -10.14 10.59
CA LEU A 93 -9.89 -9.29 9.59
C LEU A 93 -11.29 -9.81 9.24
N LYS A 94 -11.39 -11.11 8.91
CA LYS A 94 -12.67 -11.74 8.58
C LYS A 94 -13.67 -11.64 9.73
N SER A 95 -13.22 -11.79 10.98
CA SER A 95 -14.10 -11.65 12.14
C SER A 95 -14.62 -10.23 12.38
N ARG A 96 -14.01 -9.22 11.75
CA ARG A 96 -14.47 -7.82 11.72
C ARG A 96 -15.30 -7.48 10.47
N GLY A 97 -15.54 -8.44 9.58
CA GLY A 97 -16.25 -8.21 8.32
C GLY A 97 -15.40 -7.57 7.22
N ILE A 98 -14.06 -7.71 7.33
CA ILE A 98 -13.09 -7.34 6.31
C ILE A 98 -12.61 -8.62 5.63
N GLU A 99 -13.00 -8.82 4.37
CA GLU A 99 -12.59 -9.96 3.57
C GLU A 99 -12.21 -9.47 2.18
N ILE A 100 -11.05 -9.91 1.68
CA ILE A 100 -10.59 -9.61 0.33
C ILE A 100 -11.15 -10.67 -0.61
N ILE A 101 -12.17 -10.30 -1.37
CA ILE A 101 -12.88 -11.17 -2.29
C ILE A 101 -11.98 -11.42 -3.51
N ASP A 102 -11.91 -12.66 -3.98
CA ASP A 102 -11.11 -13.07 -5.15
C ASP A 102 -9.61 -12.70 -5.08
N GLY A 103 -9.09 -12.54 -3.85
CA GLY A 103 -7.66 -12.42 -3.61
C GLY A 103 -6.93 -13.72 -3.94
N ILE A 104 -5.77 -13.61 -4.59
CA ILE A 104 -4.98 -14.75 -5.05
C ILE A 104 -3.70 -14.83 -4.21
N ASP A 105 -3.24 -16.04 -3.92
CA ASP A 105 -1.96 -16.28 -3.25
C ASP A 105 -1.80 -15.49 -1.94
N ALA A 106 -2.77 -15.61 -1.04
CA ALA A 106 -2.70 -14.95 0.27
C ALA A 106 -1.56 -15.53 1.11
N GLN A 107 -0.66 -14.65 1.57
CA GLN A 107 0.49 -14.98 2.40
C GLN A 107 0.41 -14.22 3.73
N GLU A 108 0.95 -14.80 4.80
CA GLU A 108 1.04 -14.16 6.11
C GLU A 108 2.30 -14.59 6.86
N VAL A 109 2.83 -13.68 7.67
CA VAL A 109 3.90 -13.94 8.65
C VAL A 109 3.51 -13.39 10.01
N THR A 110 4.13 -13.94 11.05
CA THR A 110 3.97 -13.50 12.43
C THR A 110 5.33 -13.11 12.97
N HIS A 111 5.45 -11.89 13.46
CA HIS A 111 6.63 -11.42 14.17
C HIS A 111 6.35 -11.51 15.66
N GLU A 112 7.16 -12.29 16.35
CA GLU A 112 7.16 -12.36 17.81
C GLU A 112 8.06 -11.24 18.33
N LEU A 113 7.47 -10.31 19.06
CA LEU A 113 8.15 -9.15 19.61
C LEU A 113 8.00 -9.16 21.13
N ASP A 114 8.87 -8.43 21.82
CA ASP A 114 8.66 -8.22 23.24
C ASP A 114 7.31 -7.53 23.48
N GLY A 115 6.47 -8.12 24.31
CA GLY A 115 5.11 -7.65 24.58
C GLY A 115 4.00 -8.14 23.63
N GLY A 116 4.29 -8.95 22.61
CA GLY A 116 3.22 -9.62 21.84
C GLY A 116 3.57 -10.05 20.41
N LEU A 117 2.52 -10.16 19.59
CA LEU A 117 2.60 -10.60 18.20
C LEU A 117 2.24 -9.45 17.26
N LYS A 118 3.00 -9.31 16.18
CA LYS A 118 2.62 -8.46 15.05
C LYS A 118 2.39 -9.35 13.82
N PHE A 119 1.31 -9.10 13.09
CA PHE A 119 1.00 -9.88 11.90
C PHE A 119 1.11 -9.00 10.66
N PHE A 120 1.65 -9.58 9.60
CA PHE A 120 1.74 -8.98 8.27
C PHE A 120 1.27 -10.00 7.25
N GLY A 121 0.60 -9.51 6.22
CA GLY A 121 0.11 -10.34 5.15
C GLY A 121 0.04 -9.59 3.84
N ALA A 122 0.02 -10.38 2.79
CA ALA A 122 -0.11 -9.89 1.43
C ALA A 122 -1.10 -10.77 0.68
N VAL A 123 -1.84 -10.16 -0.24
CA VAL A 123 -2.71 -10.90 -1.16
C VAL A 123 -2.63 -10.26 -2.53
N ARG A 124 -2.45 -11.08 -3.57
CA ARG A 124 -2.40 -10.60 -4.95
C ARG A 124 -3.79 -10.23 -5.40
N LEU A 125 -3.89 -9.06 -5.99
CA LEU A 125 -5.15 -8.46 -6.40
C LEU A 125 -5.50 -8.86 -7.82
N SER A 126 -6.79 -9.10 -8.01
CA SER A 126 -7.48 -9.16 -9.29
C SER A 126 -8.39 -7.95 -9.43
N GLU A 127 -8.88 -7.66 -10.64
CA GLU A 127 -9.82 -6.55 -10.85
C GLU A 127 -11.08 -6.67 -9.97
N SER A 128 -11.60 -7.89 -9.78
CA SER A 128 -12.79 -8.12 -8.94
C SER A 128 -12.54 -7.89 -7.46
N SER A 129 -11.29 -8.05 -6.99
CA SER A 129 -10.92 -7.83 -5.58
C SER A 129 -10.91 -6.36 -5.17
N LEU A 130 -10.73 -5.42 -6.11
CA LEU A 130 -10.41 -4.02 -5.85
C LEU A 130 -11.41 -3.30 -4.94
N LYS A 131 -12.72 -3.58 -5.08
CA LYS A 131 -13.74 -2.96 -4.23
C LYS A 131 -13.62 -3.40 -2.76
N SER A 132 -13.39 -4.68 -2.54
CA SER A 132 -13.20 -5.23 -1.19
C SER A 132 -11.87 -4.77 -0.57
N THR A 133 -10.83 -4.65 -1.40
CA THR A 133 -9.54 -4.09 -1.00
C THR A 133 -9.64 -2.62 -0.63
N ALA A 134 -10.34 -1.80 -1.41
CA ALA A 134 -10.58 -0.39 -1.11
C ALA A 134 -11.21 -0.21 0.28
N LYS A 135 -12.17 -1.05 0.65
CA LYS A 135 -12.76 -1.07 1.99
C LYS A 135 -11.71 -1.42 3.06
N ALA A 136 -10.92 -2.47 2.83
CA ALA A 136 -9.91 -2.91 3.78
C ALA A 136 -8.85 -1.84 4.06
N VAL A 137 -8.33 -1.16 3.04
CA VAL A 137 -7.29 -0.13 3.21
C VAL A 137 -7.81 1.15 3.86
N MET A 138 -9.11 1.42 3.77
CA MET A 138 -9.74 2.53 4.49
C MET A 138 -9.93 2.22 5.98
N GLU A 139 -10.12 0.96 6.34
CA GLU A 139 -10.29 0.54 7.73
C GLU A 139 -8.97 0.21 8.44
N GLU A 140 -7.93 -0.15 7.68
CA GLU A 140 -6.65 -0.61 8.22
C GLU A 140 -5.51 0.35 7.87
N HIS A 141 -5.05 1.10 8.87
CA HIS A 141 -3.98 2.10 8.69
C HIS A 141 -2.65 1.48 8.24
N CYS A 142 -2.31 0.30 8.76
CA CYS A 142 -1.08 -0.43 8.46
C CYS A 142 -1.22 -1.19 7.13
N SER A 143 -1.59 -0.48 6.07
CA SER A 143 -1.83 -1.05 4.75
C SER A 143 -1.24 -0.22 3.62
N TYR A 144 -0.87 -0.93 2.56
CA TYR A 144 -0.30 -0.40 1.32
C TYR A 144 -0.78 -1.23 0.14
N PHE A 145 -0.73 -0.65 -1.05
CA PHE A 145 -0.62 -1.47 -2.26
C PHE A 145 0.83 -1.56 -2.70
N LEU A 146 1.13 -2.59 -3.48
CA LEU A 146 2.45 -2.83 -4.04
C LEU A 146 2.31 -3.29 -5.48
N ALA A 147 3.01 -2.63 -6.40
CA ALA A 147 3.30 -3.17 -7.72
C ALA A 147 4.73 -3.75 -7.69
N SER A 148 4.87 -5.04 -7.99
CA SER A 148 6.18 -5.73 -7.96
C SER A 148 6.37 -6.64 -9.17
N PRO A 149 7.61 -6.88 -9.62
CA PRO A 149 7.90 -7.91 -10.62
C PRO A 149 7.39 -9.30 -10.20
N ASN A 150 7.10 -10.17 -11.17
CA ASN A 150 6.58 -11.53 -10.94
C ASN A 150 7.48 -12.41 -10.04
N GLU A 151 8.78 -12.21 -10.13
CA GLU A 151 9.82 -12.92 -9.38
C GLU A 151 10.07 -12.34 -7.98
N PHE A 152 9.41 -11.23 -7.64
CA PHE A 152 9.59 -10.57 -6.35
C PHE A 152 9.11 -11.45 -5.20
N SER A 153 9.97 -11.62 -4.19
CA SER A 153 9.66 -12.38 -2.98
C SER A 153 8.82 -11.55 -2.02
N ILE A 154 7.50 -11.72 -2.10
CA ILE A 154 6.55 -11.11 -1.16
C ILE A 154 6.86 -11.52 0.28
N ARG A 155 7.27 -12.77 0.50
CA ARG A 155 7.59 -13.26 1.83
C ARG A 155 8.74 -12.52 2.49
N ASP A 156 9.77 -12.13 1.73
CA ASP A 156 10.89 -11.36 2.26
C ASP A 156 10.45 -9.96 2.67
N LEU A 157 9.58 -9.32 1.88
CA LEU A 157 8.94 -8.05 2.25
C LEU A 157 8.13 -8.17 3.55
N LEU A 158 7.35 -9.25 3.69
CA LEU A 158 6.55 -9.50 4.89
C LEU A 158 7.44 -9.62 6.14
N ASN A 159 8.61 -10.25 6.02
CA ASN A 159 9.56 -10.41 7.11
C ASN A 159 10.25 -9.10 7.55
N ILE A 160 10.23 -8.05 6.71
CA ILE A 160 10.68 -6.70 7.10
C ILE A 160 9.63 -6.06 8.01
N GLY A 161 8.35 -6.19 7.64
CA GLY A 161 7.24 -5.55 8.34
C GLY A 161 7.20 -4.03 8.14
N TRP A 162 6.13 -3.41 8.64
CA TRP A 162 5.90 -1.97 8.56
C TRP A 162 4.94 -1.48 9.66
N SER A 163 4.68 -0.19 9.68
CA SER A 163 3.82 0.50 10.64
C SER A 163 2.59 1.15 10.00
N GLY A 164 2.64 1.41 8.69
CA GLY A 164 1.61 2.18 7.98
C GLY A 164 1.96 3.66 7.85
N ASP A 165 3.18 4.04 8.20
CA ASP A 165 3.66 5.42 8.24
C ASP A 165 4.99 5.52 7.47
N PHE A 166 4.88 5.87 6.19
CA PHE A 166 6.03 6.07 5.32
C PHE A 166 6.94 7.19 5.81
N PHE A 167 6.37 8.26 6.34
CA PHE A 167 7.11 9.50 6.59
C PHE A 167 8.09 9.36 7.75
N PHE A 168 7.74 8.57 8.75
CA PHE A 168 8.53 8.52 9.98
C PHE A 168 9.11 7.14 10.30
N ASN A 169 8.42 6.05 9.96
CA ASN A 169 8.69 4.76 10.59
C ASN A 169 9.04 3.64 9.60
N ASP A 170 8.62 3.73 8.35
CA ASP A 170 8.74 2.63 7.38
C ASP A 170 9.96 2.75 6.44
N THR A 171 11.07 3.27 6.97
CA THR A 171 12.30 3.54 6.22
C THR A 171 12.94 2.26 5.65
N SER A 172 12.88 1.15 6.39
CA SER A 172 13.39 -0.15 5.92
C SER A 172 12.57 -0.71 4.77
N LEU A 173 11.25 -0.49 4.78
CA LEU A 173 10.35 -0.85 3.69
C LEU A 173 10.67 -0.01 2.44
N LEU A 174 10.91 1.29 2.61
CA LEU A 174 11.29 2.19 1.50
C LEU A 174 12.66 1.86 0.91
N ALA A 175 13.65 1.54 1.75
CA ALA A 175 14.98 1.11 1.29
C ALA A 175 14.89 -0.19 0.49
N TYR A 176 14.16 -1.18 1.01
CA TYR A 176 13.92 -2.43 0.30
C TYR A 176 13.19 -2.21 -1.03
N ALA A 177 12.22 -1.29 -1.06
CA ALA A 177 11.53 -0.93 -2.28
C ALA A 177 12.45 -0.29 -3.34
N ALA A 178 13.37 0.58 -2.89
CA ALA A 178 14.36 1.22 -3.76
C ALA A 178 15.30 0.20 -4.45
N GLU A 179 15.61 -0.90 -3.76
CA GLU A 179 16.50 -1.95 -4.26
C GLU A 179 15.82 -2.90 -5.27
N HIS A 180 14.52 -3.15 -5.14
CA HIS A 180 13.84 -4.28 -5.81
C HIS A 180 12.85 -3.90 -6.93
N GLU A 181 12.97 -2.71 -7.52
CA GLU A 181 12.11 -2.24 -8.64
C GLU A 181 10.61 -2.31 -8.37
N VAL A 182 10.21 -2.09 -7.12
CA VAL A 182 8.79 -2.07 -6.74
C VAL A 182 8.28 -0.64 -6.59
N VAL A 183 6.96 -0.51 -6.69
CA VAL A 183 6.25 0.74 -6.40
C VAL A 183 5.28 0.48 -5.25
N LEU A 184 5.42 1.25 -4.18
CA LEU A 184 4.55 1.20 -3.02
C LEU A 184 3.50 2.29 -3.14
N PHE A 185 2.25 2.00 -2.79
CA PHE A 185 1.15 2.98 -2.80
C PHE A 185 0.51 3.06 -1.42
N LYS A 186 0.41 4.27 -0.86
CA LYS A 186 -0.30 4.56 0.39
C LYS A 186 -1.67 5.19 0.08
N PRO A 187 -2.75 4.73 0.73
CA PRO A 187 -4.02 5.45 0.76
C PRO A 187 -3.86 6.90 1.26
N LEU A 188 -4.35 7.86 0.48
CA LEU A 188 -4.41 9.30 0.75
C LEU A 188 -5.85 9.80 0.91
N GLY A 189 -5.99 10.99 1.49
CA GLY A 189 -7.24 11.69 1.76
C GLY A 189 -7.39 11.94 3.27
N GLU A 190 -7.66 13.19 3.64
CA GLU A 190 -7.81 13.60 5.05
C GLU A 190 -9.16 13.15 5.63
N PHE A 191 -9.28 13.19 6.96
CA PHE A 191 -10.53 12.81 7.64
C PHE A 191 -11.66 13.84 7.43
N ASP A 192 -11.33 15.07 7.04
CA ASP A 192 -12.27 16.19 7.04
C ASP A 192 -12.84 16.52 5.64
N ASP A 193 -12.18 16.07 4.56
CA ASP A 193 -12.64 16.25 3.18
C ASP A 193 -13.40 15.01 2.69
N ILE A 194 -14.66 14.91 3.10
CA ILE A 194 -15.57 13.83 2.68
C ILE A 194 -15.60 13.78 1.15
N GLY A 195 -15.28 12.61 0.62
CA GLY A 195 -15.38 12.31 -0.79
C GLY A 195 -14.08 12.39 -1.58
N GLU A 196 -13.00 12.94 -1.02
CA GLU A 196 -11.69 12.99 -1.67
C GLU A 196 -10.76 11.90 -1.13
N ARG A 197 -10.45 10.92 -1.98
CA ARG A 197 -9.57 9.80 -1.62
C ARG A 197 -8.62 9.50 -2.77
N GLY A 198 -7.47 8.96 -2.44
CA GLY A 198 -6.48 8.65 -3.46
C GLY A 198 -5.38 7.72 -3.03
N LEU A 199 -4.34 7.66 -3.87
CA LEU A 199 -3.14 6.89 -3.64
C LEU A 199 -1.91 7.78 -3.85
N GLY A 200 -0.94 7.68 -2.95
CA GLY A 200 0.39 8.24 -3.11
C GLY A 200 1.37 7.11 -3.36
N ALA A 201 2.08 7.15 -4.48
CA ALA A 201 3.11 6.18 -4.83
C ALA A 201 4.51 6.68 -4.50
N ILE A 202 5.36 5.73 -4.11
CA ILE A 202 6.81 5.91 -3.96
C ILE A 202 7.50 4.76 -4.69
N GLY A 203 8.52 5.09 -5.48
CA GLY A 203 9.29 4.10 -6.24
C GLY A 203 10.40 4.77 -7.04
N LYS A 204 11.11 3.98 -7.85
CA LYS A 204 12.10 4.54 -8.79
C LYS A 204 11.40 5.50 -9.76
N PRO A 205 11.94 6.70 -10.03
CA PRO A 205 11.28 7.69 -10.89
C PRO A 205 10.89 7.14 -12.27
N GLN A 206 11.74 6.30 -12.87
CA GLN A 206 11.49 5.70 -14.19
C GLN A 206 10.32 4.70 -14.19
N LEU A 207 9.99 4.11 -13.04
CA LEU A 207 8.79 3.28 -12.89
C LEU A 207 7.55 4.15 -12.74
N LEU A 208 7.64 5.21 -11.94
CA LEU A 208 6.54 6.14 -11.73
C LEU A 208 6.16 6.88 -13.01
N GLU A 209 7.12 7.28 -13.84
CA GLU A 209 6.86 7.90 -15.15
C GLU A 209 5.94 7.04 -16.04
N LYS A 210 6.06 5.71 -15.96
CA LYS A 210 5.19 4.78 -16.70
C LYS A 210 3.77 4.71 -16.14
N LEU A 211 3.52 5.22 -14.93
CA LEU A 211 2.23 5.22 -14.28
C LEU A 211 1.44 6.53 -14.45
N LEU A 212 2.05 7.56 -15.04
CA LEU A 212 1.46 8.88 -15.23
C LEU A 212 0.75 9.07 -16.58
N ILE A 213 0.70 8.01 -17.41
CA ILE A 213 0.31 8.06 -18.84
C ILE A 213 -0.94 7.23 -19.11
#